data_AF-A0A933EH38-F1
#
_entry.id   AF-A0A933EH38-F1
#
_cell.length_a   1.000
_cell.length_b   1.000
_cell.length_c   1.000
_cell.angle_alpha   90.00
_cell.angle_beta   90.00
_cell.angle_gamma   90.00
#
_symmetry.space_group_name_H-M   'P 1'
#
loop_
_entity.id
_entity.type
_entity.pdbx_description
1 polymer ?
#
loop_
_entity_poly.entity_id
_entity_poly.type
_entity_poly.pdbx_seq_one_letter_code
_entity_poly.pdbx_strand_id
1 'polypeptide(L)'
;MTIVFALLLAVAGFAYVTYPLLKPRLDAVDSGEDAQADELGVKKDTTYSMIKELEFDYQSGILSEEDYRDLEARYKKKAISLLKEADRSVKFSPEDDDIEREVRRLRQGKPADADDEIERQVRRLRQTGPANVERAERQAQRNFCAQCGAKVKQADRFCASCGAHLT
;
A
#
# COMPACT_ATOMS: atom_id res chain seq x y z
N MET A 1 -48.59 -21.28 -31.61
CA MET A 1 -47.27 -20.79 -32.08
C MET A 1 -46.56 -19.96 -31.00
N THR A 2 -47.19 -18.92 -30.45
CA THR A 2 -46.61 -18.09 -29.37
C THR A 2 -46.30 -18.88 -28.09
N ILE A 3 -47.20 -19.77 -27.65
CA ILE A 3 -47.02 -20.58 -26.42
C ILE A 3 -45.82 -21.54 -26.55
N VAL A 4 -45.65 -22.16 -27.72
CA VAL A 4 -44.53 -23.08 -28.00
C VAL A 4 -43.20 -22.32 -27.98
N PHE A 5 -43.18 -21.11 -28.54
CA PHE A 5 -41.99 -20.26 -28.54
C PHE A 5 -41.63 -19.77 -27.13
N ALA A 6 -42.63 -19.40 -26.32
CA ALA A 6 -42.43 -19.01 -24.92
C ALA A 6 -41.86 -20.16 -24.08
N LEU A 7 -42.38 -21.39 -24.27
CA LEU A 7 -41.85 -22.58 -23.59
C LEU A 7 -40.40 -22.89 -24.00
N LEU A 8 -40.07 -22.77 -25.29
CA LEU A 8 -38.71 -22.98 -25.78
C LEU A 8 -37.71 -22.00 -25.15
N LEU A 9 -38.07 -20.72 -25.06
CA LEU A 9 -37.22 -19.70 -24.44
C LEU A 9 -37.07 -19.92 -22.93
N ALA A 10 -38.15 -20.32 -22.25
CA ALA A 10 -38.09 -20.63 -20.82
C ALA A 10 -37.15 -21.82 -20.54
N VAL A 11 -37.26 -22.89 -21.33
CA VAL A 11 -36.38 -24.06 -21.22
C VAL A 11 -34.94 -23.70 -21.58
N ALA A 12 -34.71 -22.92 -22.64
CA ALA A 12 -33.38 -22.49 -23.03
C ALA A 12 -32.72 -21.59 -21.98
N GLY A 13 -33.47 -20.64 -21.39
CA GLY A 13 -33.00 -19.79 -20.31
C GLY A 13 -32.71 -20.58 -19.03
N PHE A 14 -33.61 -21.49 -18.66
CA PHE A 14 -33.39 -22.37 -17.52
C PHE A 14 -32.19 -23.30 -17.74
N ALA A 15 -32.04 -23.86 -18.94
CA ALA A 15 -30.88 -24.64 -19.32
C ALA A 15 -29.61 -23.79 -19.27
N TYR A 16 -29.62 -22.56 -19.78
CA TYR A 16 -28.48 -21.66 -19.73
C TYR A 16 -28.04 -21.34 -18.30
N VAL A 17 -29.01 -21.12 -17.39
CA VAL A 17 -28.75 -20.83 -15.97
C VAL A 17 -28.32 -22.08 -15.19
N THR A 18 -28.85 -23.25 -15.50
CA THR A 18 -28.54 -24.51 -14.78
C THR A 18 -27.34 -25.26 -15.36
N TYR A 19 -27.00 -25.03 -16.62
CA TYR A 19 -25.81 -25.57 -17.29
C TYR A 19 -24.50 -25.33 -16.51
N PRO A 20 -24.19 -24.13 -15.99
CA PRO A 20 -22.98 -23.94 -15.18
C PRO A 20 -22.97 -24.73 -13.87
N LEU A 21 -24.13 -25.09 -13.30
CA LEU A 21 -24.22 -25.93 -12.10
C LEU A 21 -24.06 -27.42 -12.41
N LEU A 22 -24.47 -27.87 -13.60
CA LEU A 22 -24.46 -29.29 -13.98
C LEU A 22 -23.25 -29.69 -14.82
N LYS A 23 -22.49 -28.75 -15.40
CA LYS A 23 -21.30 -29.07 -16.19
C LYS A 23 -20.22 -29.61 -15.26
N PRO A 24 -19.88 -30.91 -15.30
CA PRO A 24 -18.68 -31.39 -14.62
C PRO A 24 -17.50 -30.70 -15.29
N ARG A 25 -16.75 -29.95 -14.49
CA ARG A 25 -15.46 -29.27 -14.70
C ARG A 25 -14.59 -29.81 -15.88
N LEU A 26 -15.04 -29.69 -17.12
CA LEU A 26 -14.32 -30.09 -18.34
C LEU A 26 -13.54 -28.93 -18.98
N ASP A 27 -13.77 -27.70 -18.50
CA ASP A 27 -12.92 -26.52 -18.77
C ASP A 27 -12.04 -26.25 -17.54
N ALA A 28 -11.29 -27.27 -17.12
CA ALA A 28 -10.30 -27.20 -16.04
C ALA A 28 -9.03 -26.46 -16.51
N VAL A 29 -9.17 -25.23 -16.97
CA VAL A 29 -8.04 -24.28 -17.12
C VAL A 29 -8.10 -23.18 -16.06
N ASP A 30 -9.25 -22.98 -15.40
CA ASP A 30 -9.41 -21.89 -14.40
C ASP A 30 -9.98 -22.37 -13.05
N SER A 31 -10.65 -23.53 -13.02
CA SER A 31 -11.41 -23.97 -11.83
C SER A 31 -10.56 -24.55 -10.69
N GLY A 32 -9.27 -24.80 -10.92
CA GLY A 32 -8.35 -25.28 -9.89
C GLY A 32 -7.74 -24.15 -9.07
N GLU A 33 -7.65 -22.96 -9.67
CA GLU A 33 -6.95 -21.81 -9.09
C GLU A 33 -7.88 -21.04 -8.15
N ASP A 34 -9.15 -20.84 -8.51
CA ASP A 34 -10.17 -20.29 -7.60
C ASP A 34 -10.40 -21.16 -6.36
N ALA A 35 -10.46 -22.49 -6.53
CA ALA A 35 -10.67 -23.40 -5.41
C ALA A 35 -9.47 -23.45 -4.44
N GLN A 36 -8.24 -23.31 -4.97
CA GLN A 36 -7.03 -23.24 -4.14
C GLN A 36 -6.85 -21.86 -3.51
N ALA A 37 -7.17 -20.78 -4.23
CA ALA A 37 -7.16 -19.41 -3.72
C ALA A 37 -8.20 -19.23 -2.60
N ASP A 38 -9.40 -19.79 -2.78
CA ASP A 38 -10.45 -19.80 -1.74
C ASP A 38 -10.03 -20.62 -0.52
N GLU A 39 -9.44 -21.81 -0.70
CA GLU A 39 -8.97 -22.63 0.42
C GLU A 39 -7.84 -21.94 1.20
N LEU A 40 -6.90 -21.30 0.51
CA LEU A 40 -5.82 -20.52 1.13
C LEU A 40 -6.37 -19.26 1.82
N GLY A 41 -7.37 -18.60 1.23
CA GLY A 41 -8.09 -17.48 1.83
C GLY A 41 -8.74 -17.86 3.16
N VAL A 42 -9.48 -18.97 3.19
CA VAL A 42 -10.13 -19.50 4.41
C VAL A 42 -9.09 -19.82 5.50
N LYS A 43 -7.95 -20.42 5.14
CA LYS A 43 -6.85 -20.71 6.08
C LYS A 43 -6.23 -19.43 6.65
N LYS A 44 -6.07 -18.39 5.83
CA LYS A 44 -5.56 -17.08 6.27
C LYS A 44 -6.51 -16.43 7.27
N ASP A 45 -7.79 -16.36 6.96
CA ASP A 45 -8.80 -15.72 7.80
C ASP A 45 -8.95 -16.43 9.16
N THR A 46 -8.87 -17.76 9.14
CA THR A 46 -8.83 -18.56 10.37
C THR A 46 -7.61 -18.21 11.23
N THR A 47 -6.42 -18.12 10.62
CA THR A 47 -5.18 -17.82 11.36
C THR A 47 -5.20 -16.41 11.93
N TYR A 48 -5.76 -15.44 11.21
CA TYR A 48 -5.93 -14.08 11.72
C TYR A 48 -6.94 -13.99 12.87
N SER A 49 -8.02 -14.75 12.79
CA SER A 49 -8.99 -14.84 13.87
C SER A 49 -8.36 -15.41 15.14
N MET A 50 -7.53 -16.46 15.01
CA MET A 50 -6.77 -17.02 16.15
C MET A 50 -5.81 -16.01 16.79
N ILE A 51 -5.11 -15.20 15.98
CA ILE A 51 -4.22 -14.15 16.51
C ILE A 51 -5.03 -13.09 17.25
N LYS A 52 -6.20 -12.71 16.73
CA LYS A 52 -7.09 -11.74 17.36
C LYS A 52 -7.66 -12.25 18.69
N GLU A 53 -8.07 -13.52 18.74
CA GLU A 53 -8.51 -14.16 19.98
C GLU A 53 -7.38 -14.21 21.01
N LEU A 54 -6.16 -14.57 20.59
CA LEU A 54 -4.98 -14.57 21.45
C LEU A 54 -4.69 -13.19 22.07
N GLU A 55 -4.80 -12.12 21.27
CA GLU A 55 -4.62 -10.75 21.76
C GLU A 55 -5.73 -10.34 22.74
N PHE A 56 -6.96 -10.78 22.50
CA PHE A 56 -8.07 -10.58 23.43
C PHE A 56 -7.87 -11.32 24.76
N ASP A 57 -7.38 -12.57 24.71
CA ASP A 57 -7.09 -13.36 25.91
C ASP A 57 -5.96 -12.75 26.75
N TYR A 58 -4.95 -12.15 26.11
CA TYR A 58 -3.93 -11.37 26.82
C TYR A 58 -4.51 -10.08 27.43
N GLN A 59 -5.29 -9.31 26.68
CA GLN A 59 -5.91 -8.07 27.18
C GLN A 59 -6.90 -8.30 28.33
N SER A 60 -7.61 -9.43 28.30
CA SER A 60 -8.52 -9.86 29.37
C SER A 60 -7.81 -10.45 30.58
N GLY A 61 -6.48 -10.63 30.52
CA GLY A 61 -5.65 -11.13 31.62
C GLY A 61 -5.72 -12.66 31.81
N ILE A 62 -6.28 -13.38 30.83
CA ILE A 62 -6.32 -14.86 30.84
C ILE A 62 -4.92 -15.43 30.60
N LEU A 63 -4.10 -14.73 29.80
CA LEU A 63 -2.75 -15.14 29.46
C LEU A 63 -1.70 -14.24 30.12
N SER A 64 -0.60 -14.86 30.56
CA SER A 64 0.59 -14.13 30.98
C SER A 64 1.30 -13.51 29.75
N GLU A 65 2.11 -12.47 29.97
CA GLU A 65 2.86 -11.87 28.87
C GLU A 65 3.84 -12.85 28.22
N GLU A 66 4.47 -13.74 29.02
CA GLU A 66 5.41 -14.74 28.51
C GLU A 66 4.71 -15.76 27.60
N ASP A 67 3.55 -16.28 28.04
CA ASP A 67 2.75 -17.24 27.25
C ASP A 67 2.20 -16.59 25.98
N TYR A 68 1.72 -15.35 26.07
CA TYR A 68 1.25 -14.57 24.93
C TYR A 68 2.37 -14.43 23.88
N ARG A 69 3.59 -14.07 24.29
CA ARG A 69 4.72 -13.85 23.37
C ARG A 69 5.13 -15.14 22.64
N ASP A 70 5.16 -16.29 23.31
CA ASP A 70 5.49 -17.56 22.65
C ASP A 70 4.41 -17.96 21.63
N LEU A 71 3.13 -17.87 22.03
CA LEU A 71 2.01 -18.20 21.14
C LEU A 71 1.94 -17.24 19.95
N GLU A 72 2.08 -15.94 20.18
CA GLU A 72 2.07 -14.89 19.16
C GLU A 72 3.14 -15.16 18.10
N ALA A 73 4.37 -15.50 18.53
CA ALA A 73 5.46 -15.83 17.62
C ALA A 73 5.14 -17.04 16.73
N ARG A 74 4.53 -18.09 17.29
CA ARG A 74 4.13 -19.30 16.54
C ARG A 74 3.03 -19.00 15.52
N TYR A 75 1.96 -18.31 15.91
CA TYR A 75 0.86 -17.99 15.01
C TYR A 75 1.29 -17.02 13.90
N LYS A 76 2.14 -16.02 14.21
CA LYS A 76 2.72 -15.14 13.18
C LYS A 76 3.58 -15.91 12.19
N LYS A 77 4.41 -16.85 12.66
CA LYS A 77 5.21 -17.70 11.77
C LYS A 77 4.34 -18.52 10.82
N LYS A 78 3.23 -19.08 11.31
CA LYS A 78 2.24 -19.81 10.50
C LYS A 78 1.51 -18.89 9.50
N ALA A 79 1.15 -17.67 9.90
CA ALA A 79 0.55 -16.70 8.99
C ALA A 79 1.51 -16.34 7.85
N ILE A 80 2.79 -16.12 8.15
CA ILE A 80 3.82 -15.82 7.14
C ILE A 80 4.00 -16.97 6.16
N SER A 81 3.98 -18.24 6.62
CA SER A 81 4.09 -19.38 5.71
C SER A 81 2.90 -19.48 4.77
N LEU A 82 1.67 -19.28 5.28
CA LEU A 82 0.45 -19.28 4.45
C LEU A 82 0.46 -18.17 3.41
N LEU A 83 0.91 -16.95 3.77
CA LEU A 83 1.04 -15.85 2.82
C LEU A 83 2.07 -16.15 1.73
N LYS A 84 3.21 -16.75 2.09
CA LYS A 84 4.21 -17.17 1.10
C LYS A 84 3.71 -18.26 0.16
N GLU A 85 2.85 -19.16 0.65
CA GLU A 85 2.20 -20.17 -0.19
C GLU A 85 1.21 -19.51 -1.14
N ALA A 86 0.40 -18.55 -0.67
CA ALA A 86 -0.51 -17.76 -1.49
C ALA A 86 0.24 -16.99 -2.59
N ASP A 87 1.30 -16.26 -2.25
CA ASP A 87 2.12 -15.51 -3.21
C ASP A 87 2.74 -16.42 -4.27
N ARG A 88 3.08 -17.67 -3.92
CA ARG A 88 3.61 -18.66 -4.88
C ARG A 88 2.54 -19.27 -5.78
N SER A 89 1.30 -19.37 -5.28
CA SER A 89 0.16 -19.88 -6.04
C SER A 89 -0.45 -18.84 -6.98
N VAL A 90 -0.17 -17.55 -6.77
CA VAL A 90 -0.47 -16.51 -7.77
C VAL A 90 0.41 -16.77 -8.98
N LYS A 91 -0.16 -17.40 -10.00
CA LYS A 91 0.43 -17.38 -11.33
C LYS A 91 0.06 -16.06 -11.97
N PHE A 92 1.08 -15.30 -12.34
CA PHE A 92 0.91 -14.11 -13.18
C PHE A 92 0.24 -14.52 -14.50
N SER A 93 -0.79 -13.77 -14.89
CA SER A 93 -1.47 -13.94 -16.17
C SER A 93 -0.46 -13.72 -17.32
N PRO A 94 -0.67 -14.30 -18.52
CA PRO A 94 0.05 -13.87 -19.72
C PRO A 94 0.05 -12.33 -19.92
N GLU A 95 -0.97 -11.63 -19.43
CA GLU A 95 -1.09 -10.17 -19.45
C GLU A 95 -0.13 -9.49 -18.44
N ASP A 96 0.16 -10.15 -17.32
CA ASP A 96 1.13 -9.66 -16.32
C ASP A 96 2.57 -9.83 -16.82
N ASP A 97 2.83 -10.88 -17.59
CA ASP A 97 4.12 -11.08 -18.26
C ASP A 97 4.41 -9.95 -19.25
N ASP A 98 3.39 -9.40 -19.91
CA ASP A 98 3.52 -8.28 -20.84
C ASP A 98 3.92 -7.00 -20.10
N ILE A 99 3.31 -6.75 -18.94
CA ILE A 99 3.65 -5.64 -18.05
C ILE A 99 5.09 -5.78 -17.55
N GLU A 100 5.49 -6.96 -17.09
CA GLU A 100 6.85 -7.15 -16.58
C GLU A 100 7.91 -7.01 -17.69
N ARG A 101 7.61 -7.48 -18.91
CA ARG A 101 8.48 -7.24 -20.07
C ARG A 101 8.60 -5.76 -20.41
N GLU A 102 7.51 -5.02 -20.35
CA GLU A 102 7.52 -3.58 -20.64
C GLU A 102 8.26 -2.79 -19.55
N VAL A 103 8.06 -3.12 -18.27
CA VAL A 103 8.83 -2.55 -17.15
C VAL A 103 10.32 -2.81 -17.32
N ARG A 104 10.71 -4.02 -17.77
CA ARG A 104 12.12 -4.36 -18.02
C ARG A 104 12.71 -3.53 -19.16
N ARG A 105 11.96 -3.31 -20.25
CA ARG A 105 12.38 -2.44 -21.36
C ARG A 105 12.59 -0.99 -20.90
N LEU A 106 11.64 -0.45 -20.14
CA LEU A 106 11.74 0.90 -19.58
C LEU A 106 12.95 1.05 -18.65
N ARG A 107 13.27 0.02 -17.86
CA ARG A 107 14.45 0.02 -16.98
C ARG A 107 15.76 -0.07 -17.75
N GLN A 108 15.82 -0.83 -18.85
CA GLN A 108 17.00 -0.92 -19.71
C GLN A 108 17.27 0.37 -20.50
N GLY A 109 16.22 1.15 -20.78
CA GLY A 109 16.35 2.48 -21.40
C GLY A 109 16.77 3.58 -20.42
N LYS A 110 16.85 3.30 -19.11
CA LYS A 110 17.36 4.26 -18.14
C LYS A 110 18.87 4.43 -18.39
N PRO A 111 19.36 5.65 -18.66
CA PRO A 111 20.76 5.83 -18.99
C PRO A 111 21.62 5.46 -17.77
N ALA A 112 22.73 4.78 -18.01
CA ALA A 112 23.59 4.19 -16.98
C ALA A 112 24.18 5.22 -16.00
N ASP A 113 24.11 6.51 -16.34
CA ASP A 113 24.58 7.65 -15.56
C ASP A 113 23.46 8.39 -14.79
N ALA A 114 22.20 7.93 -14.90
CA ALA A 114 21.08 8.55 -14.19
C ALA A 114 21.29 8.53 -12.67
N ASP A 115 21.85 7.42 -12.16
CA ASP A 115 22.13 7.27 -10.74
C ASP A 115 23.31 8.18 -10.31
N ASP A 116 24.34 8.32 -11.17
CA ASP A 116 25.45 9.25 -10.94
C ASP A 116 25.01 10.72 -10.97
N GLU A 117 24.06 11.09 -11.85
CA GLU A 117 23.50 12.42 -11.92
C GLU A 117 22.68 12.76 -10.67
N ILE A 118 21.85 11.82 -10.21
CA ILE A 118 21.11 11.94 -8.96
C ILE A 118 22.07 12.11 -7.78
N GLU A 119 23.14 11.32 -7.70
CA GLU A 119 24.15 11.46 -6.64
C GLU A 119 24.84 12.83 -6.68
N ARG A 120 25.19 13.33 -7.86
CA ARG A 120 25.74 14.69 -8.03
C ARG A 120 24.76 15.74 -7.54
N GLN A 121 23.47 15.62 -7.87
CA GLN A 121 22.44 16.57 -7.46
C GLN A 121 22.22 16.54 -5.94
N VAL A 122 22.19 15.34 -5.33
CA VAL A 122 22.10 15.19 -3.86
C VAL A 122 23.31 15.81 -3.16
N ARG A 123 24.53 15.63 -3.68
CA ARG A 123 25.73 16.28 -3.14
C ARG A 123 25.64 17.80 -3.21
N ARG A 124 25.20 18.37 -4.33
CA ARG A 124 24.99 19.82 -4.45
C ARG A 124 23.99 20.33 -3.42
N LEU A 125 22.83 19.66 -3.30
CA LEU A 125 21.79 20.04 -2.34
C LEU A 125 22.28 19.97 -0.90
N ARG A 126 23.09 18.96 -0.54
CA ARG A 126 23.69 18.85 0.80
C ARG A 126 24.72 19.95 1.08
N GLN A 127 25.49 20.38 0.06
CA GLN A 127 26.46 21.47 0.20
C GLN A 127 25.78 22.83 0.32
N THR A 128 24.74 23.09 -0.47
CA THR A 128 24.03 24.39 -0.46
C THR A 128 22.94 24.48 0.59
N GLY A 129 22.45 23.33 1.10
CA GLY A 129 21.44 23.20 2.13
C GLY A 129 21.71 24.05 3.38
N PRO A 130 22.85 23.88 4.07
CA PRO A 130 23.14 24.65 5.28
C PRO A 130 23.21 26.16 5.01
N ALA A 131 23.83 26.58 3.90
CA ALA A 131 23.90 28.00 3.53
C ALA A 131 22.51 28.59 3.20
N ASN A 132 21.62 27.81 2.60
CA ASN A 132 20.24 28.22 2.30
C ASN A 132 19.37 28.29 3.55
N VAL A 133 19.54 27.35 4.49
CA VAL A 133 18.85 27.35 5.79
C VAL A 133 19.30 28.57 6.61
N GLU A 134 20.60 28.81 6.74
CA GLU A 134 21.12 29.99 7.45
C GLU A 134 20.63 31.31 6.84
N ARG A 135 20.55 31.40 5.50
CA ARG A 135 20.01 32.58 4.81
C ARG A 135 18.52 32.77 5.09
N ALA A 136 17.73 31.69 5.04
CA ALA A 136 16.30 31.73 5.34
C ALA A 136 16.04 32.12 6.80
N GLU A 137 16.82 31.59 7.75
CA GLU A 137 16.74 31.93 9.17
C GLU A 137 17.09 33.39 9.44
N ARG A 138 18.20 33.89 8.87
CA ARG A 138 18.58 35.32 9.00
C ARG A 138 17.51 36.23 8.39
N GLN A 139 16.91 35.83 7.27
CA GLN A 139 15.82 36.58 6.65
C GLN A 139 14.55 36.55 7.50
N ALA A 140 14.22 35.41 8.11
CA ALA A 140 13.11 35.28 9.04
C ALA A 140 13.31 36.16 10.28
N GLN A 141 14.50 36.14 10.90
CA GLN A 141 14.82 36.97 12.06
C GLN A 141 14.73 38.47 11.76
N ARG A 142 15.10 38.89 10.54
CA ARG A 142 14.95 40.28 10.06
C ARG A 142 13.51 40.71 9.84
N ASN A 143 12.56 39.77 9.79
CA ASN A 143 11.15 40.05 9.58
C ASN A 143 10.34 40.11 10.88
N PHE A 144 10.98 40.20 12.05
CA PHE A 144 10.29 40.36 13.33
C PHE A 144 10.87 41.50 14.17
N CYS A 145 10.00 42.24 14.85
CA CYS A 145 10.37 43.33 15.74
C CYS A 145 10.99 42.76 17.03
N ALA A 146 12.23 43.16 17.36
CA ALA A 146 12.92 42.70 18.56
C ALA A 146 12.27 43.18 19.88
N GLN A 147 11.44 44.23 19.83
CA GLN A 147 10.83 44.80 21.04
C GLN A 147 9.47 44.19 21.40
N CYS A 148 8.68 43.74 20.42
CA CYS A 148 7.32 43.22 20.65
C CYS A 148 6.99 41.91 19.93
N GLY A 149 7.91 41.40 19.09
CA GLY A 149 7.72 40.15 18.35
C GLY A 149 6.81 40.25 17.12
N ALA A 150 6.25 41.42 16.80
CA ALA A 150 5.39 41.59 15.64
C ALA A 150 6.16 41.38 14.32
N LYS A 151 5.51 40.81 13.30
CA LYS A 151 6.09 40.64 11.96
C LYS A 151 6.26 42.01 11.28
N VAL A 152 7.46 42.28 10.78
CA VAL A 152 7.85 43.52 10.11
C VAL A 152 8.43 43.21 8.72
N LYS A 153 8.28 44.12 7.76
CA LYS A 153 8.89 43.99 6.43
C LYS A 153 10.28 44.61 6.45
N GLN A 154 11.18 44.11 5.59
CA GLN A 154 12.56 44.63 5.49
C GLN A 154 12.68 46.13 5.16
N ALA A 155 11.61 46.76 4.65
CA ALA A 155 11.58 48.19 4.31
C ALA A 155 10.97 49.08 5.41
N ASP A 156 10.47 48.50 6.51
CA ASP A 156 9.81 49.25 7.57
C ASP A 156 10.86 49.94 8.45
N ARG A 157 10.72 51.26 8.68
CA ARG A 157 11.60 52.03 9.57
C ARG A 157 11.13 52.01 11.03
N PHE A 158 9.83 51.73 11.24
CA PHE A 158 9.19 51.67 12.56
C PHE A 158 8.23 50.48 12.61
N CYS A 159 8.04 49.88 13.79
CA CYS A 159 7.09 48.80 14.02
C CYS A 159 5.65 49.33 14.09
N ALA A 160 4.77 48.84 13.22
CA ALA A 160 3.36 49.24 13.20
C ALA A 160 2.55 48.79 14.44
N SER A 161 3.06 47.84 15.22
CA SER A 161 2.39 47.32 16.42
C SER A 161 2.78 48.05 17.71
N CYS A 162 4.06 48.36 17.90
CA CYS A 162 4.57 48.96 19.15
C CYS A 162 5.29 50.31 18.98
N GLY A 163 5.48 50.79 17.76
CA GLY A 163 6.14 52.08 17.46
C GLY A 163 7.67 52.08 17.56
N ALA A 164 8.30 50.95 17.90
CA ALA A 164 9.76 50.85 17.99
C ALA A 164 10.46 51.15 16.66
N HIS A 165 11.59 51.86 16.69
CA HIS A 165 12.43 52.04 15.51
C HIS A 165 13.11 50.72 15.16
N LEU A 166 13.04 50.31 13.89
CA LEU A 166 13.68 49.10 13.38
C LEU A 166 15.04 49.52 12.79
N THR A 167 16.12 48.89 13.24
CA THR A 167 17.51 49.10 12.76
C THR A 167 17.94 47.99 11.82
#